data_AF-A0A090QNG7-F1
#
_entry.id   AF-A0A090QNG7-F1
#
_cell.length_a   1.000
_cell.length_b   1.000
_cell.length_c   1.000
_cell.angle_alpha   90.00
_cell.angle_beta   90.00
_cell.angle_gamma   90.00
#
_symmetry.space_group_name_H-M   'P 1'
#
loop_
_entity.id
_entity.type
_entity.pdbx_description
1 polymer ?
#
loop_
_entity_poly.entity_id
_entity_poly.type
_entity_poly.pdbx_seq_one_letter_code
_entity_poly.pdbx_strand_id
1 'polypeptide(L)'
;MFGRQYVQAAIARFQQHYPEVEIELRLEDRVVDMVKEAVDIGFRIGKPKNSTLISRKIARCRMLIVASPAFIARHGDITTLAQLESLPATIYAAPGLRVDKFGYLDGDNQPQTFQLNAAYQVNDVEMVIKSAVAGNTLAVVTAQMMQNEILDGQLMPIMTDLTLDDFGTVYAVYPHRDAPIKTKLFLDTLKEIVGQDAPVWDSYIPAFDTLYGGGNPL
;
A
#
# COMPACT_ATOMS: atom_id res chain seq x y z
N MET A 1 -7.40 -0.27 -2.51
CA MET A 1 -7.16 -1.72 -2.73
C MET A 1 -7.25 -2.56 -1.47
N PHE A 2 -6.67 -2.17 -0.32
CA PHE A 2 -6.70 -2.98 0.91
C PHE A 2 -8.10 -3.46 1.32
N GLY A 3 -9.10 -2.56 1.30
CA GLY A 3 -10.49 -2.90 1.61
C GLY A 3 -11.11 -3.90 0.62
N ARG A 4 -10.89 -3.71 -0.68
CA ARG A 4 -11.44 -4.58 -1.74
C ARG A 4 -10.84 -5.99 -1.72
N GLN A 5 -9.57 -6.12 -1.35
CA GLN A 5 -8.86 -7.40 -1.38
C GLN A 5 -8.90 -8.10 -0.02
N TYR A 6 -8.30 -7.51 1.00
CA TYR A 6 -8.03 -8.21 2.27
C TYR A 6 -9.18 -8.09 3.25
N VAL A 7 -9.83 -6.93 3.35
CA VAL A 7 -11.01 -6.78 4.22
C VAL A 7 -12.18 -7.59 3.67
N GLN A 8 -12.41 -7.57 2.36
CA GLN A 8 -13.43 -8.41 1.73
C GLN A 8 -13.19 -9.92 1.97
N ALA A 9 -11.94 -10.38 1.82
CA ALA A 9 -11.59 -11.79 2.11
C ALA A 9 -11.80 -12.15 3.59
N ALA A 10 -11.46 -11.23 4.50
CA ALA A 10 -11.73 -11.40 5.93
C ALA A 10 -13.24 -11.44 6.22
N ILE A 11 -14.05 -10.59 5.59
CA ILE A 11 -15.51 -10.61 5.70
C ILE A 11 -16.07 -11.97 5.24
N ALA A 12 -15.65 -12.46 4.08
CA ALA A 12 -16.11 -13.74 3.55
C ALA A 12 -15.79 -14.90 4.52
N ARG A 13 -14.57 -14.94 5.07
CA ARG A 13 -14.18 -15.95 6.08
C ARG A 13 -14.93 -15.76 7.40
N PHE A 14 -15.16 -14.52 7.83
CA PHE A 14 -15.82 -14.22 9.09
C PHE A 14 -17.30 -14.62 9.07
N GLN A 15 -18.02 -14.36 7.98
CA GLN A 15 -19.43 -14.73 7.82
C GLN A 15 -19.64 -16.25 7.81
N GLN A 16 -18.65 -17.04 7.41
CA GLN A 16 -18.72 -18.50 7.51
C GLN A 16 -18.71 -18.99 8.97
N HIS A 17 -18.00 -18.27 9.86
CA HIS A 17 -17.89 -18.63 11.27
C HIS A 17 -18.99 -17.99 12.13
N TYR A 18 -19.49 -16.82 11.73
CA TYR A 18 -20.47 -16.00 12.46
C TYR A 18 -21.57 -15.47 11.51
N PRO A 19 -22.46 -16.34 11.00
CA PRO A 19 -23.46 -15.99 9.99
C PRO A 19 -24.52 -15.00 10.48
N GLU A 20 -24.69 -14.85 11.79
CA GLU A 20 -25.62 -13.91 12.42
C GLU A 20 -25.09 -12.46 12.48
N VAL A 21 -23.82 -12.24 12.17
CA VAL A 21 -23.21 -10.90 12.21
C VAL A 21 -23.48 -10.15 10.91
N GLU A 22 -24.23 -9.05 11.02
CA GLU A 22 -24.42 -8.09 9.94
C GLU A 22 -23.16 -7.23 9.74
N ILE A 23 -22.74 -7.05 8.49
CA ILE A 23 -21.54 -6.32 8.12
C ILE A 23 -21.88 -5.29 7.05
N GLU A 24 -21.50 -4.03 7.30
CA GLU A 24 -21.50 -2.96 6.31
C GLU A 24 -20.06 -2.57 6.00
N LEU A 25 -19.64 -2.69 4.73
CA LEU A 25 -18.33 -2.25 4.26
C LEU A 25 -18.47 -0.95 3.46
N ARG A 26 -17.89 0.13 3.98
CA ARG A 26 -17.75 1.41 3.27
C ARG A 26 -16.32 1.58 2.77
N LEU A 27 -16.15 1.79 1.46
CA LEU A 27 -14.86 2.00 0.81
C LEU A 27 -14.72 3.48 0.45
N GLU A 28 -14.14 4.24 1.36
CA GLU A 28 -14.05 5.70 1.30
C GLU A 28 -12.58 6.13 1.40
N ASP A 29 -12.17 7.05 0.53
CA ASP A 29 -10.80 7.63 0.58
C ASP A 29 -10.70 8.78 1.60
N ARG A 30 -11.84 9.27 2.12
CA ARG A 30 -11.89 10.33 3.13
C ARG A 30 -11.69 9.79 4.55
N VAL A 31 -11.24 10.68 5.43
CA VAL A 31 -11.23 10.43 6.87
C VAL A 31 -12.67 10.46 7.40
N VAL A 32 -13.15 9.30 7.85
CA VAL A 32 -14.48 9.12 8.47
C VAL A 32 -14.44 9.47 9.96
N ASP A 33 -15.47 10.17 10.46
CA ASP A 33 -15.71 10.36 11.89
C ASP A 33 -16.43 9.11 12.43
N MET A 34 -15.65 8.20 13.00
CA MET A 34 -16.16 6.88 13.41
C MET A 34 -17.28 6.93 14.43
N VAL A 35 -17.29 7.95 15.31
CA VAL A 35 -18.31 8.07 16.35
C VAL A 35 -19.60 8.61 15.75
N LYS A 36 -19.52 9.69 14.97
CA LYS A 36 -20.71 10.29 14.34
C LYS A 36 -21.34 9.40 13.28
N GLU A 37 -20.51 8.65 12.55
CA GLU A 37 -20.94 7.83 11.43
C GLU A 37 -21.19 6.36 11.80
N ALA A 38 -21.15 6.04 13.11
CA ALA A 38 -21.38 4.72 13.69
C ALA A 38 -20.52 3.61 13.07
N VAL A 39 -19.21 3.88 12.89
CA VAL A 39 -18.25 2.92 12.33
C VAL A 39 -17.51 2.19 13.46
N ASP A 40 -17.64 0.86 13.49
CA ASP A 40 -16.97 0.01 14.48
C ASP A 40 -15.44 -0.08 14.26
N ILE A 41 -15.01 -0.19 13.00
CA ILE A 41 -13.61 -0.39 12.60
C ILE A 41 -13.27 0.46 11.37
N GLY A 42 -12.18 1.23 11.46
CA GLY A 42 -11.58 1.91 10.31
C GLY A 42 -10.22 1.32 9.97
N PHE A 43 -9.84 1.32 8.69
CA PHE A 43 -8.50 0.93 8.24
C PHE A 43 -7.79 2.14 7.65
N ARG A 44 -6.59 2.43 8.13
CA ARG A 44 -5.82 3.62 7.70
C ARG A 44 -4.36 3.31 7.51
N ILE A 45 -3.74 3.93 6.53
CA ILE A 45 -2.28 3.91 6.36
C ILE A 45 -1.69 5.10 7.12
N GLY A 46 -0.65 4.83 7.90
CA GLY A 46 0.02 5.82 8.74
C GLY A 46 -0.58 5.88 10.15
N LYS A 47 0.26 6.27 11.12
CA LYS A 47 -0.19 6.39 12.52
C LYS A 47 -1.18 7.56 12.64
N PRO A 48 -2.37 7.36 13.23
CA PRO A 48 -3.29 8.46 13.48
C PRO A 48 -2.62 9.55 14.32
N LYS A 49 -2.50 10.76 13.77
CA LYS A 49 -2.01 11.92 14.54
C LYS A 49 -3.09 12.32 15.54
N ASN A 50 -2.75 12.40 16.82
CA ASN A 50 -3.59 12.94 17.90
C ASN A 50 -5.02 12.40 17.92
N SER A 51 -5.17 11.07 17.89
CA SER A 51 -6.47 10.41 17.96
C SER A 51 -6.69 9.78 19.33
N THR A 52 -7.90 9.93 19.89
CA THR A 52 -8.37 9.17 21.05
C THR A 52 -8.71 7.71 20.70
N LEU A 53 -8.73 7.38 19.40
CA LEU A 53 -9.00 6.04 18.91
C LEU A 53 -7.87 5.08 19.29
N ILE A 54 -8.24 3.83 19.53
CA ILE A 54 -7.27 2.73 19.67
C ILE A 54 -6.77 2.37 18.29
N SER A 55 -5.45 2.12 18.17
CA SER A 55 -4.82 1.70 16.93
C SER A 55 -4.13 0.35 17.11
N ARG A 56 -4.45 -0.60 16.23
CA ARG A 56 -3.83 -1.93 16.16
C ARG A 56 -3.08 -2.04 14.85
N LYS A 57 -1.77 -2.24 14.91
CA LYS A 57 -0.94 -2.49 13.72
C LYS A 57 -1.40 -3.77 13.02
N ILE A 58 -1.59 -3.68 11.71
CA ILE A 58 -1.92 -4.81 10.83
C ILE A 58 -0.68 -5.23 10.06
N ALA A 59 -0.16 -4.37 9.18
CA ALA A 59 1.01 -4.70 8.35
C ALA A 59 1.74 -3.43 7.87
N ARG A 60 3.03 -3.58 7.53
CA ARG A 60 3.81 -2.51 6.88
C ARG A 60 3.40 -2.39 5.41
N CYS A 61 3.47 -1.17 4.86
CA CYS A 61 3.26 -0.89 3.44
C CYS A 61 4.60 -0.50 2.82
N ARG A 62 5.36 -1.52 2.42
CA ARG A 62 6.62 -1.35 1.70
C ARG A 62 6.37 -0.79 0.30
N MET A 63 7.27 0.04 -0.19
CA MET A 63 7.20 0.62 -1.53
C MET A 63 8.06 -0.15 -2.53
N LEU A 64 7.71 -0.03 -3.80
CA LEU A 64 8.50 -0.45 -4.94
C LEU A 64 8.25 0.50 -6.11
N ILE A 65 9.29 0.68 -6.93
CA ILE A 65 9.19 1.44 -8.19
C ILE A 65 9.01 0.41 -9.30
N VAL A 66 7.95 0.53 -10.08
CA VAL A 66 7.58 -0.44 -11.12
C VAL A 66 7.48 0.22 -12.48
N ALA A 67 7.90 -0.52 -13.50
CA ALA A 67 7.69 -0.22 -14.90
C ALA A 67 7.42 -1.51 -15.66
N SER A 68 6.66 -1.44 -16.76
CA SER A 68 6.48 -2.61 -17.62
C SER A 68 7.71 -2.83 -18.52
N PRO A 69 7.92 -4.05 -19.03
CA PRO A 69 8.98 -4.32 -20.00
C PRO A 69 8.92 -3.40 -21.23
N ALA A 70 7.72 -3.05 -21.69
CA ALA A 70 7.52 -2.14 -22.82
C ALA A 70 8.00 -0.71 -22.52
N PHE A 71 7.82 -0.25 -21.28
CA PHE A 71 8.33 1.06 -20.84
C PHE A 71 9.86 1.07 -20.82
N ILE A 72 10.48 0.03 -20.25
CA ILE A 72 11.93 -0.13 -20.19
C ILE A 72 12.52 -0.23 -21.60
N ALA A 73 11.91 -1.00 -22.50
CA ALA A 73 12.36 -1.10 -23.89
C ALA A 73 12.35 0.25 -24.63
N ARG A 74 11.44 1.16 -24.27
CA ARG A 74 11.34 2.49 -24.87
C ARG A 74 12.34 3.49 -24.29
N HIS A 75 12.61 3.42 -22.99
CA HIS A 75 13.37 4.42 -22.26
C HIS A 75 14.80 3.99 -21.89
N GLY A 76 15.13 2.72 -22.11
CA GLY A 76 16.38 2.10 -21.66
C GLY A 76 16.38 1.79 -20.17
N ASP A 77 17.51 1.30 -19.69
CA ASP A 77 17.72 1.02 -18.26
C ASP A 77 17.77 2.31 -17.46
N ILE A 78 16.97 2.35 -16.39
CA ILE A 78 16.86 3.49 -15.48
C ILE A 78 17.81 3.22 -14.32
N THR A 79 18.94 3.93 -14.28
CA THR A 79 20.04 3.66 -13.34
C THR A 79 20.36 4.84 -12.43
N THR A 80 19.69 5.99 -12.64
CA THR A 80 19.89 7.20 -11.84
C THR A 80 18.56 7.82 -11.43
N LEU A 81 18.55 8.50 -10.29
CA LEU A 81 17.39 9.25 -9.83
C LEU A 81 17.01 10.36 -10.81
N ALA A 82 17.97 11.09 -11.37
CA ALA A 82 17.69 12.13 -12.35
C ALA A 82 16.95 11.59 -13.60
N GLN A 83 17.30 10.39 -14.07
CA GLN A 83 16.53 9.72 -15.13
C GLN A 83 15.12 9.39 -14.64
N LEU A 84 15.00 8.72 -13.49
CA LEU A 84 13.71 8.35 -12.89
C LEU A 84 12.76 9.54 -12.78
N GLU A 85 13.24 10.66 -12.24
CA GLU A 85 12.47 11.89 -12.05
C GLU A 85 12.07 12.57 -13.36
N SER A 86 12.83 12.39 -14.44
CA SER A 86 12.51 12.95 -15.75
C SER A 86 11.42 12.19 -16.51
N LEU A 87 11.28 10.88 -16.21
CA LEU A 87 10.43 9.96 -16.96
C LEU A 87 8.94 10.09 -16.57
N PRO A 88 8.01 9.88 -17.51
CA PRO A 88 6.59 10.04 -17.24
C PRO A 88 6.12 9.02 -16.21
N ALA A 89 5.46 9.49 -15.16
CA ALA A 89 4.92 8.67 -14.09
C ALA A 89 3.40 8.86 -13.93
N THR A 90 2.72 7.78 -13.55
CA THR A 90 1.35 7.87 -13.03
C THR A 90 1.41 8.00 -11.51
N ILE A 91 0.71 8.99 -10.96
CA ILE A 91 0.63 9.23 -9.52
C ILE A 91 -0.81 9.15 -9.00
N TYR A 92 -0.95 8.85 -7.70
CA TYR A 92 -2.22 9.05 -7.02
C TYR A 92 -2.39 10.52 -6.61
N ALA A 93 -3.54 11.10 -6.94
CA ALA A 93 -3.92 12.44 -6.50
C ALA A 93 -5.43 12.54 -6.24
N ALA A 94 -5.80 13.12 -5.11
CA ALA A 94 -7.16 13.42 -4.70
C ALA A 94 -7.17 14.80 -3.99
N PRO A 95 -8.34 15.42 -3.73
CA PRO A 95 -8.38 16.70 -3.02
C PRO A 95 -7.63 16.65 -1.67
N GLY A 96 -6.58 17.47 -1.54
CA GLY A 96 -5.75 17.54 -0.34
C GLY A 96 -4.68 16.44 -0.20
N LEU A 97 -4.54 15.53 -1.18
CA LEU A 97 -3.53 14.48 -1.18
C LEU A 97 -2.90 14.31 -2.57
N ARG A 98 -1.58 14.41 -2.63
CA ARG A 98 -0.78 14.17 -3.83
C ARG A 98 0.40 13.28 -3.46
N VAL A 99 0.54 12.16 -4.14
CA VAL A 99 1.55 11.13 -3.83
C VAL A 99 2.55 11.07 -4.99
N ASP A 100 3.47 12.03 -5.03
CA ASP A 100 4.51 12.15 -6.06
C ASP A 100 5.92 12.32 -5.50
N LYS A 101 6.08 12.45 -4.18
CA LYS A 101 7.36 12.62 -3.51
C LYS A 101 7.61 11.47 -2.54
N PHE A 102 8.77 10.85 -2.63
CA PHE A 102 9.10 9.63 -1.90
C PHE A 102 10.45 9.77 -1.21
N GLY A 103 10.55 9.23 0.01
CA GLY A 103 11.76 9.21 0.81
C GLY A 103 12.60 7.96 0.55
N TYR A 104 13.92 8.13 0.66
CA TYR A 104 14.89 7.05 0.59
C TYR A 104 16.13 7.41 1.42
N LEU A 105 16.94 6.42 1.76
CA LEU A 105 18.25 6.62 2.37
C LEU A 105 19.34 6.56 1.29
N ASP A 106 20.22 7.56 1.25
CA ASP A 106 21.39 7.55 0.38
C ASP A 106 22.50 6.59 0.87
N GLY A 107 23.63 6.54 0.16
CA GLY A 107 24.75 5.66 0.50
C GLY A 107 25.37 5.91 1.88
N ASP A 108 25.15 7.10 2.47
CA ASP A 108 25.60 7.48 3.81
C ASP A 108 24.47 7.37 4.85
N ASN A 109 23.39 6.66 4.49
CA ASN A 109 22.20 6.43 5.30
C ASN A 109 21.52 7.74 5.74
N GLN A 110 21.64 8.81 4.94
CA GLN A 110 20.96 10.09 5.19
C GLN A 110 19.59 10.11 4.49
N PRO A 111 18.55 10.64 5.15
CA PRO A 111 17.24 10.80 4.54
C PRO A 111 17.27 11.79 3.36
N GLN A 112 16.86 11.32 2.20
CA GLN A 112 16.71 12.08 0.97
C GLN A 112 15.31 11.87 0.39
N THR A 113 14.98 12.65 -0.64
CA THR A 113 13.71 12.50 -1.35
C THR A 113 13.88 12.69 -2.84
N PHE A 114 13.12 11.94 -3.64
CA PHE A 114 12.95 12.18 -5.07
C PHE A 114 11.48 12.50 -5.39
N GLN A 115 11.24 13.17 -6.52
CA GLN A 115 9.90 13.55 -6.98
C GLN A 115 9.63 13.08 -8.40
N LEU A 116 8.51 12.40 -8.60
CA LEU A 116 8.08 11.89 -9.90
C LEU A 116 7.58 13.00 -10.83
N ASN A 117 7.91 12.90 -12.11
CA ASN A 117 7.24 13.67 -13.16
C ASN A 117 5.83 13.12 -13.40
N ALA A 118 4.85 13.75 -12.75
CA ALA A 118 3.44 13.37 -12.75
C ALA A 118 2.72 13.64 -14.09
N ALA A 119 3.05 12.85 -15.11
CA ALA A 119 2.45 12.89 -16.43
C ALA A 119 0.97 12.47 -16.44
N TYR A 120 0.57 11.58 -15.53
CA TYR A 120 -0.82 11.20 -15.33
C TYR A 120 -1.16 11.19 -13.83
N GLN A 121 -2.33 11.74 -13.48
CA GLN A 121 -2.81 11.83 -12.11
C GLN A 121 -4.19 11.19 -12.02
N VAL A 122 -4.37 10.30 -11.06
CA VAL A 122 -5.63 9.57 -10.87
C VAL A 122 -5.95 9.42 -9.39
N ASN A 123 -7.22 9.42 -9.05
CA ASN A 123 -7.70 9.23 -7.67
C ASN A 123 -8.12 7.78 -7.39
N ASP A 124 -7.65 6.82 -8.19
CA ASP A 124 -7.91 5.40 -8.02
C ASP A 124 -6.59 4.63 -8.09
N VAL A 125 -6.31 3.88 -7.03
CA VAL A 125 -5.06 3.13 -6.84
C VAL A 125 -4.89 2.02 -7.88
N GLU A 126 -5.98 1.40 -8.36
CA GLU A 126 -5.94 0.37 -9.40
C GLU A 126 -5.51 0.96 -10.76
N MET A 127 -5.91 2.20 -11.03
CA MET A 127 -5.53 2.89 -12.27
C MET A 127 -4.04 3.24 -12.32
N VAL A 128 -3.38 3.42 -11.17
CA VAL A 128 -1.91 3.60 -11.11
C VAL A 128 -1.21 2.35 -11.66
N ILE A 129 -1.64 1.16 -11.24
CA ILE A 129 -1.07 -0.12 -11.68
C ILE A 129 -1.36 -0.34 -13.17
N LYS A 130 -2.63 -0.20 -13.57
CA LYS A 130 -3.04 -0.40 -14.97
C LYS A 130 -2.29 0.51 -15.94
N SER A 131 -2.00 1.75 -15.53
CA SER A 131 -1.22 2.69 -16.34
C SER A 131 0.24 2.27 -16.49
N ALA A 132 0.85 1.74 -15.42
CA ALA A 132 2.20 1.18 -15.48
C ALA A 132 2.27 -0.07 -16.37
N VAL A 133 1.29 -0.98 -16.24
CA VAL A 133 1.17 -2.18 -17.09
C VAL A 133 1.03 -1.81 -18.56
N ALA A 134 0.25 -0.77 -18.88
CA ALA A 134 0.10 -0.27 -20.25
C ALA A 134 1.40 0.29 -20.87
N GLY A 135 2.43 0.56 -20.05
CA GLY A 135 3.78 0.87 -20.52
C GLY A 135 4.01 2.28 -21.03
N ASN A 136 3.13 3.22 -20.66
CA ASN A 136 3.31 4.65 -20.98
C ASN A 136 3.88 5.46 -19.82
N THR A 137 3.84 4.91 -18.60
CA THR A 137 4.36 5.55 -17.40
C THR A 137 5.01 4.52 -16.48
N LEU A 138 5.97 4.94 -15.66
CA LEU A 138 6.33 4.21 -14.45
C LEU A 138 5.39 4.57 -13.29
N ALA A 139 5.49 3.85 -12.18
CA ALA A 139 4.80 4.20 -10.94
C ALA A 139 5.60 3.81 -9.70
N VAL A 140 5.42 4.57 -8.62
CA VAL A 140 5.74 4.07 -7.27
C VAL A 140 4.46 3.50 -6.69
N VAL A 141 4.51 2.23 -6.29
CA VAL A 141 3.38 1.50 -5.71
C VAL A 141 3.78 0.95 -4.35
N THR A 142 2.78 0.48 -3.61
CA THR A 142 3.00 -0.20 -2.34
C THR A 142 2.69 -1.69 -2.51
N ALA A 143 3.39 -2.55 -1.78
CA ALA A 143 3.34 -4.00 -2.00
C ALA A 143 1.91 -4.58 -1.94
N GLN A 144 1.05 -4.08 -1.05
CA GLN A 144 -0.35 -4.53 -0.96
C GLN A 144 -1.23 -4.17 -2.16
N MET A 145 -0.73 -3.35 -3.08
CA MET A 145 -1.38 -3.06 -4.36
C MET A 145 -1.14 -4.19 -5.37
N MET A 146 -0.04 -4.94 -5.23
CA MET A 146 0.35 -5.97 -6.20
C MET A 146 -0.47 -7.24 -6.02
N GLN A 147 -0.79 -7.84 -7.16
CA GLN A 147 -1.20 -9.23 -7.30
C GLN A 147 -0.14 -9.91 -8.19
N ASN A 148 -0.55 -10.57 -9.26
CA ASN A 148 0.38 -11.33 -10.09
C ASN A 148 1.13 -10.47 -11.11
N GLU A 149 0.97 -9.14 -11.17
CA GLU A 149 1.57 -8.32 -12.23
C GLU A 149 3.10 -8.49 -12.32
N ILE A 150 3.79 -8.69 -11.19
CA ILE A 150 5.23 -8.96 -11.18
C ILE A 150 5.55 -10.42 -11.50
N LEU A 151 4.77 -11.37 -10.95
CA LEU A 151 4.94 -12.80 -11.21
C LEU A 151 4.71 -13.15 -12.69
N ASP A 152 3.74 -12.50 -13.32
CA ASP A 152 3.36 -12.67 -14.72
C ASP A 152 4.26 -11.86 -15.68
N GLY A 153 5.25 -11.13 -15.15
CA GLY A 153 6.18 -10.32 -15.93
C GLY A 153 5.56 -9.09 -16.60
N GLN A 154 4.37 -8.68 -16.19
CA GLN A 154 3.72 -7.47 -16.69
C GLN A 154 4.37 -6.20 -16.16
N LEU A 155 4.88 -6.26 -14.93
CA LEU A 155 5.64 -5.21 -14.26
C LEU A 155 6.96 -5.78 -13.73
N MET A 156 7.98 -4.94 -13.71
CA MET A 156 9.28 -5.24 -13.15
C MET A 156 9.63 -4.19 -12.09
N PRO A 157 10.11 -4.59 -10.90
CA PRO A 157 10.78 -3.68 -9.98
C PRO A 157 12.01 -3.07 -10.66
N ILE A 158 12.15 -1.75 -10.57
CA ILE A 158 13.31 -0.99 -11.07
C ILE A 158 13.95 -0.19 -9.94
N MET A 159 15.18 0.30 -10.14
CA MET A 159 15.91 1.07 -9.12
C MET A 159 16.00 0.33 -7.77
N THR A 160 16.17 -1.00 -7.82
CA THR A 160 16.04 -1.91 -6.68
C THR A 160 17.11 -1.73 -5.61
N ASP A 161 18.21 -1.06 -5.94
CA ASP A 161 19.31 -0.76 -5.04
C ASP A 161 19.01 0.42 -4.08
N LEU A 162 17.93 1.17 -4.32
CA LEU A 162 17.52 2.29 -3.45
C LEU A 162 16.95 1.80 -2.13
N THR A 163 17.46 2.26 -0.99
CA THR A 163 16.80 2.02 0.30
C THR A 163 15.56 2.91 0.44
N LEU A 164 14.39 2.46 0.00
CA LEU A 164 13.14 3.23 0.06
C LEU A 164 12.57 3.26 1.48
N ASP A 165 12.00 4.40 1.87
CA ASP A 165 11.14 4.46 3.04
C ASP A 165 9.88 3.58 2.82
N ASP A 166 9.29 3.09 3.89
CA ASP A 166 7.94 2.57 3.80
C ASP A 166 6.95 3.71 3.56
N PHE A 167 5.90 3.45 2.78
CA PHE A 167 4.79 4.40 2.66
C PHE A 167 4.06 4.58 4.01
N GLY A 168 4.12 3.55 4.85
CA GLY A 168 3.63 3.60 6.22
C GLY A 168 3.25 2.21 6.73
N THR A 169 2.25 2.18 7.61
CA THR A 169 1.72 0.95 8.20
C THR A 169 0.20 1.01 8.16
N VAL A 170 -0.46 -0.07 7.76
CA VAL A 170 -1.90 -0.23 7.90
C VAL A 170 -2.21 -0.47 9.38
N TYR A 171 -3.08 0.37 9.92
CA TYR A 171 -3.66 0.24 11.23
C TYR A 171 -5.16 -0.02 11.11
N ALA A 172 -5.66 -0.93 11.95
CA ALA A 172 -7.06 -0.91 12.34
C ALA A 172 -7.24 0.12 13.46
N VAL A 173 -8.25 0.98 13.33
CA VAL A 173 -8.62 1.98 14.34
C VAL A 173 -10.06 1.76 14.80
N TYR A 174 -10.33 1.97 16.08
CA TYR A 174 -11.66 1.79 16.68
C TYR A 174 -11.80 2.60 17.98
N PRO A 175 -13.04 3.00 18.39
CA PRO A 175 -13.25 4.06 19.38
C PRO A 175 -12.95 3.69 20.83
N HIS A 176 -13.08 2.42 21.24
CA HIS A 176 -13.00 2.02 22.64
C HIS A 176 -12.02 0.88 22.88
N ARG A 177 -11.31 0.89 24.02
CA ARG A 177 -10.42 -0.22 24.45
C ARG A 177 -11.22 -1.51 24.67
N ASP A 178 -12.42 -1.38 25.20
CA ASP A 178 -13.37 -2.47 25.41
C ASP A 178 -14.23 -2.68 24.16
N ALA A 179 -13.57 -2.82 23.01
CA ALA A 179 -14.27 -3.12 21.77
C ALA A 179 -15.06 -4.44 21.90
N PRO A 180 -16.27 -4.53 21.31
CA PRO A 180 -17.07 -5.74 21.31
C PRO A 180 -16.28 -6.96 20.83
N ILE A 181 -16.66 -8.15 21.30
CA ILE A 181 -15.96 -9.39 20.92
C ILE A 181 -15.95 -9.62 19.40
N LYS A 182 -17.03 -9.27 18.70
CA LYS A 182 -17.12 -9.30 17.23
C LYS A 182 -15.99 -8.50 16.56
N THR A 183 -15.63 -7.35 17.10
CA THR A 183 -14.56 -6.48 16.58
C THR A 183 -13.20 -7.15 16.74
N LYS A 184 -12.94 -7.74 17.91
CA LYS A 184 -11.67 -8.42 18.19
C LYS A 184 -11.50 -9.64 17.29
N LEU A 185 -12.53 -10.48 17.20
CA LEU A 185 -12.56 -11.68 16.35
C LEU A 185 -12.39 -11.33 14.87
N PHE A 186 -13.05 -10.27 14.38
CA PHE A 186 -12.89 -9.83 13.00
C PHE A 186 -11.46 -9.38 12.71
N LEU A 187 -10.83 -8.62 13.62
CA LEU A 187 -9.44 -8.20 13.45
C LEU A 187 -8.46 -9.38 13.50
N ASP A 188 -8.77 -10.43 14.26
CA ASP A 188 -7.97 -11.65 14.28
C ASP A 188 -8.13 -12.43 12.96
N THR A 189 -9.36 -12.56 12.45
CA THR A 189 -9.61 -13.14 11.11
C THR A 189 -8.89 -12.37 10.01
N LEU A 190 -8.92 -11.04 10.06
CA LEU A 190 -8.18 -10.20 9.10
C LEU A 190 -6.68 -10.43 9.18
N LYS A 191 -6.11 -10.57 10.38
CA LYS A 191 -4.69 -10.87 10.55
C LYS A 191 -4.31 -12.23 10.00
N GLU A 192 -5.19 -13.23 10.09
CA GLU A 192 -4.95 -14.53 9.43
C GLU A 192 -4.92 -14.40 7.91
N ILE A 193 -5.81 -13.60 7.32
CA ILE A 193 -5.85 -13.35 5.87
C ILE A 193 -4.63 -12.54 5.41
N VAL A 194 -4.26 -11.49 6.16
CA VAL A 194 -3.13 -10.65 5.82
C VAL A 194 -1.81 -11.37 6.06
N GLY A 195 -1.70 -12.20 7.10
CA GLY A 195 -0.45 -12.82 7.54
C GLY A 195 0.02 -12.27 8.88
N GLN A 196 0.61 -13.13 9.73
CA GLN A 196 1.04 -12.78 11.09
C GLN A 196 2.48 -12.24 11.14
N ASP A 197 3.41 -12.90 10.47
CA ASP A 197 4.84 -12.53 10.47
C ASP A 197 5.19 -11.60 9.32
N ALA A 198 4.79 -11.98 8.11
CA ALA A 198 4.91 -11.20 6.89
C ALA A 198 3.54 -11.14 6.19
N PRO A 199 3.19 -10.01 5.56
CA PRO A 199 1.94 -9.93 4.86
C PRO A 199 1.99 -10.75 3.56
N VAL A 200 0.86 -11.38 3.21
CA VAL A 200 0.72 -12.29 2.06
C VAL A 200 1.11 -11.65 0.75
N TRP A 201 0.95 -10.33 0.62
CA TRP A 201 1.30 -9.61 -0.60
C TRP A 201 2.80 -9.53 -0.88
N ASP A 202 3.65 -9.72 0.14
CA ASP A 202 5.09 -9.78 -0.09
C ASP A 202 5.45 -11.02 -0.92
N SER A 203 4.63 -12.09 -0.90
CA SER A 203 4.83 -13.30 -1.71
C SER A 203 4.60 -13.08 -3.21
N TYR A 204 3.93 -11.99 -3.59
CA TYR A 204 3.73 -11.63 -4.99
C TYR A 204 4.94 -10.93 -5.62
N ILE A 205 5.98 -10.63 -4.83
CA ILE A 205 7.16 -9.89 -5.25
C ILE A 205 8.38 -10.78 -4.97
N PRO A 206 8.94 -11.44 -5.99
CA PRO A 206 10.11 -12.30 -5.82
C PRO A 206 11.30 -11.54 -5.20
N ALA A 207 11.95 -12.18 -4.21
CA ALA A 207 13.12 -11.65 -3.51
C ALA A 207 12.92 -10.27 -2.87
N PHE A 208 11.68 -9.91 -2.50
CA PHE A 208 11.37 -8.56 -2.00
C PHE A 208 12.17 -8.18 -0.75
N ASP A 209 12.56 -9.14 0.08
CA ASP A 209 13.44 -8.99 1.24
C ASP A 209 14.88 -8.55 0.91
N THR A 210 15.28 -8.64 -0.36
CA THR A 210 16.57 -8.13 -0.86
C THR A 210 16.42 -6.81 -1.62
N LEU A 211 15.19 -6.46 -2.03
CA LEU A 211 14.93 -5.24 -2.77
C LEU A 211 14.71 -4.07 -1.83
N TYR A 212 15.17 -2.91 -2.27
CA TYR A 212 14.91 -1.63 -1.65
C TYR A 212 15.34 -1.52 -0.18
N GLY A 213 16.48 -2.11 0.19
CA GLY A 213 16.94 -2.17 1.58
C GLY A 213 16.14 -3.15 2.46
N GLY A 214 15.19 -3.88 1.88
CA GLY A 214 14.88 -5.28 2.18
C GLY A 214 14.27 -5.66 3.52
N GLY A 215 14.35 -4.82 4.54
CA GLY A 215 13.82 -5.17 5.86
C GLY A 215 14.40 -4.41 7.05
N ASN A 216 15.17 -3.33 6.86
CA ASN A 216 15.86 -2.70 7.98
C ASN A 216 14.88 -2.31 9.11
N PRO A 217 15.01 -2.91 10.30
CA PRO A 217 14.46 -2.33 11.51
C PRO A 217 15.49 -1.31 11.98
N LEU A 218 15.26 -0.03 11.72
CA LEU A 218 15.73 0.97 12.68
C LEU A 218 14.80 0.94 13.90
#